data_AF-A0A1C7N7I1-F1
#
_entry.id   AF-A0A1C7N7I1-F1
#
_cell.length_a   1.000
_cell.length_b   1.000
_cell.length_c   1.000
_cell.angle_alpha   90.00
_cell.angle_beta   90.00
_cell.angle_gamma   90.00
#
_symmetry.space_group_name_H-M   'P 1'
#
loop_
_entity.id
_entity.type
_entity.pdbx_description
1 polymer ?
#
loop_
_entity_poly.entity_id
_entity_poly.type
_entity_poly.pdbx_seq_one_letter_code
_entity_poly.pdbx_strand_id
1 'polypeptide(L)'
;MTTYAIEGPSRPDVDIDALPYVDRDINDENLKTQVERMIEQEMRRMKRTERSSLPLTANLFEKNSLLKQELERVEKKEPLDVLDTKRYELQGPEDENDIEGWKAAVNNTKSQLESQAGSMFNLELLQKYGANAWRVHNYQLEADLKTIQRNTEQVRQQILEVNRERKQDQTQAAASLQSLENKWSDLISQNLQVEIACAALEAEVQELRRNRA
;
A
#
# COMPACT_ATOMS: atom_id res chain seq x y z
N MET A 1 -26.74 -6.40 12.21
CA MET A 1 -25.43 -5.98 11.65
C MET A 1 -25.09 -6.96 10.54
N THR A 2 -25.41 -6.58 9.31
CA THR A 2 -25.18 -7.37 8.10
C THR A 2 -23.70 -7.28 7.76
N THR A 3 -22.96 -8.36 8.01
CA THR A 3 -21.58 -8.51 7.58
C THR A 3 -21.56 -8.64 6.06
N TYR A 4 -21.33 -7.54 5.35
CA TYR A 4 -20.96 -7.60 3.95
C TYR A 4 -19.54 -8.16 3.90
N ALA A 5 -19.44 -9.48 3.69
CA ALA A 5 -18.21 -10.07 3.23
C ALA A 5 -17.87 -9.39 1.90
N ILE A 6 -16.71 -8.74 1.84
CA ILE A 6 -16.13 -8.28 0.59
C ILE A 6 -15.77 -9.57 -0.14
N GLU A 7 -16.67 -10.07 -0.98
CA GLU A 7 -16.38 -11.13 -1.93
C GLU A 7 -15.24 -10.60 -2.80
N GLY A 8 -14.04 -11.16 -2.61
CA GLY A 8 -12.90 -10.87 -3.46
C GLY A 8 -13.29 -11.16 -4.92
N PRO A 9 -12.69 -10.45 -5.89
CA PRO A 9 -13.00 -10.66 -7.30
C PRO A 9 -12.85 -12.16 -7.61
N SER A 10 -13.93 -12.76 -8.13
CA SER A 10 -13.94 -14.12 -8.66
C SER A 10 -12.70 -14.30 -9.52
N ARG A 11 -11.84 -15.26 -9.17
CA ARG A 11 -10.69 -15.60 -10.00
C ARG A 11 -11.21 -15.87 -11.43
N PRO A 12 -10.65 -15.24 -12.47
CA PRO A 12 -10.98 -15.65 -13.83
C PRO A 12 -10.60 -17.13 -13.99
N ASP A 13 -11.42 -17.89 -14.72
CA ASP A 13 -11.25 -19.33 -15.08
C ASP A 13 -10.00 -19.62 -15.93
N VAL A 14 -9.08 -18.64 -16.01
CA VAL A 14 -7.81 -18.75 -16.71
C VAL A 14 -6.77 -18.91 -15.62
N ASP A 15 -6.19 -20.11 -15.53
CA ASP A 15 -5.00 -20.36 -14.72
C ASP A 15 -3.85 -19.53 -15.31
N ILE A 16 -3.63 -18.34 -14.75
CA ILE A 16 -2.50 -17.49 -15.08
C ILE A 16 -1.29 -18.08 -14.35
N ASP A 17 -0.53 -18.91 -15.04
CA ASP A 17 0.73 -19.45 -14.53
C ASP A 17 1.88 -18.48 -14.83
N ALA A 18 2.61 -18.13 -13.77
CA ALA A 18 3.83 -17.36 -13.84
C ALA A 18 4.72 -17.82 -12.68
N LEU A 19 5.99 -18.11 -12.95
CA LEU A 19 6.91 -18.71 -11.99
C LEU A 19 8.05 -17.74 -11.58
N PRO A 20 7.78 -16.67 -10.79
CA PRO A 20 8.78 -15.67 -10.41
C PRO A 20 10.10 -16.21 -9.82
N TYR A 21 10.10 -17.36 -9.15
CA TYR A 21 11.32 -17.94 -8.58
C TYR A 21 12.17 -18.72 -9.61
N VAL A 22 11.59 -19.04 -10.75
CA VAL A 22 12.20 -19.83 -11.84
C VAL A 22 12.55 -18.92 -13.02
N ASP A 23 11.62 -18.05 -13.42
CA ASP A 23 11.71 -17.13 -14.55
C ASP A 23 12.58 -15.91 -14.19
N ARG A 24 13.90 -16.10 -14.15
CA ARG A 24 14.85 -15.03 -13.78
C ARG A 24 14.92 -13.90 -14.80
N ASP A 25 14.61 -14.19 -16.05
CA ASP A 25 14.65 -13.27 -17.19
C ASP A 25 13.64 -12.11 -17.05
N ILE A 26 12.61 -12.27 -16.22
CA ILE A 26 11.66 -11.20 -15.87
C ILE A 26 12.36 -10.00 -15.20
N ASN A 27 13.50 -10.22 -14.55
CA ASN A 27 14.27 -9.15 -13.91
C ASN A 27 15.11 -8.32 -14.90
N ASP A 28 15.18 -8.71 -16.18
CA ASP A 28 15.91 -7.96 -17.19
C ASP A 28 15.15 -6.69 -17.59
N GLU A 29 15.80 -5.54 -17.40
CA GLU A 29 15.20 -4.23 -17.64
C GLU A 29 14.77 -4.02 -19.10
N ASN A 30 15.52 -4.63 -20.04
CA ASN A 30 15.18 -4.62 -21.46
C ASN A 30 13.88 -5.37 -21.76
N LEU A 31 13.66 -6.53 -21.13
CA LEU A 31 12.44 -7.31 -21.30
C LEU A 31 11.24 -6.57 -20.71
N LYS A 32 11.41 -6.01 -19.50
CA LYS A 32 10.39 -5.20 -18.84
C LYS A 32 9.95 -4.01 -19.71
N THR A 33 10.89 -3.27 -20.28
CA THR A 33 10.60 -2.12 -21.16
C THR A 33 9.80 -2.55 -22.41
N GLN A 34 10.14 -3.70 -23.00
CA GLN A 34 9.41 -4.25 -24.14
C GLN A 34 7.98 -4.65 -23.76
N VAL A 35 7.81 -5.34 -22.62
CA VAL A 35 6.50 -5.74 -22.10
C VAL A 35 5.65 -4.52 -21.78
N GLU A 36 6.19 -3.51 -21.11
CA GLU A 36 5.49 -2.24 -20.84
C GLU A 36 5.02 -1.56 -22.13
N ARG A 37 5.87 -1.52 -23.16
CA ARG A 37 5.49 -0.98 -24.48
C ARG A 37 4.35 -1.77 -25.13
N MET A 38 4.35 -3.10 -25.00
CA MET A 38 3.25 -3.94 -25.52
C MET A 38 1.95 -3.70 -24.74
N ILE A 39 2.04 -3.60 -23.40
CA ILE A 39 0.90 -3.26 -22.55
C ILE A 39 0.32 -1.89 -22.94
N GLU A 40 1.17 -0.88 -23.17
CA GLU A 40 0.71 0.43 -23.62
C GLU A 40 0.00 0.38 -24.98
N GLN A 41 0.51 -0.41 -25.93
CA GLN A 41 -0.14 -0.57 -27.24
C GLN A 41 -1.53 -1.20 -27.10
N GLU A 42 -1.66 -2.22 -26.26
CA GLU A 42 -2.96 -2.84 -25.98
C GLU A 42 -3.87 -1.90 -25.21
N MET A 43 -3.36 -1.16 -24.22
CA MET A 43 -4.15 -0.12 -23.53
C MET A 43 -4.66 0.98 -24.45
N ARG A 44 -3.92 1.32 -25.53
CA ARG A 44 -4.37 2.28 -26.56
C ARG A 44 -5.47 1.71 -27.45
N ARG A 45 -5.47 0.40 -27.69
CA ARG A 45 -6.48 -0.31 -28.49
C ARG A 45 -7.75 -0.60 -27.70
N MET A 46 -7.61 -0.87 -26.41
CA MET A 46 -8.73 -1.12 -25.53
C MET A 46 -9.54 0.16 -25.32
N LYS A 47 -10.86 0.04 -25.44
CA LYS A 47 -11.76 1.11 -25.01
C LYS A 47 -11.63 1.22 -23.50
N ARG A 48 -11.14 2.37 -23.02
CA ARG A 48 -10.97 2.62 -21.59
C ARG A 48 -12.34 2.59 -20.92
N THR A 49 -12.73 1.44 -20.37
CA THR A 49 -13.87 1.39 -19.45
C THR A 49 -13.47 2.25 -18.26
N GLU A 50 -14.20 3.33 -18.01
CA GLU A 50 -13.92 4.26 -16.92
C GLU A 50 -14.10 3.55 -15.56
N ARG A 51 -12.98 2.96 -15.13
CA ARG A 51 -12.34 2.94 -13.81
C ARG A 51 -13.24 3.11 -12.58
N SER A 52 -13.29 2.00 -11.82
CA SER A 52 -13.58 1.87 -10.38
C SER A 52 -14.93 2.39 -9.90
N SER A 53 -15.70 1.55 -9.20
CA SER A 53 -16.86 1.96 -8.39
C SER A 53 -16.52 2.89 -7.22
N LEU A 54 -15.24 3.24 -7.07
CA LEU A 54 -14.75 4.11 -6.03
C LEU A 54 -14.94 5.57 -6.44
N PRO A 55 -15.55 6.39 -5.59
CA PRO A 55 -15.72 7.80 -5.88
C PRO A 55 -14.36 8.48 -6.01
N LEU A 56 -14.17 9.25 -7.09
CA LEU A 56 -12.95 9.98 -7.39
C LEU A 56 -12.65 11.09 -6.36
N THR A 57 -13.70 11.54 -5.67
CA THR A 57 -13.65 12.52 -4.58
C THR A 57 -14.34 11.94 -3.34
N ALA A 58 -13.59 11.79 -2.25
CA ALA A 58 -14.15 11.41 -0.96
C ALA A 58 -14.49 12.70 -0.18
N ASN A 59 -15.77 12.88 0.15
CA ASN A 59 -16.18 13.92 1.08
C ASN A 59 -15.73 13.52 2.49
N LEU A 60 -14.61 14.07 2.94
CA LEU A 60 -14.10 13.83 4.28
C LEU A 60 -14.85 14.72 5.29
N PHE A 61 -15.05 14.20 6.49
CA PHE A 61 -15.58 14.95 7.64
C PHE A 61 -17.02 15.49 7.52
N GLU A 62 -17.92 14.82 6.77
CA GLU A 62 -19.33 15.23 6.64
C GLU A 62 -20.06 15.44 7.98
N LYS A 63 -19.68 14.68 9.02
CA LYS A 63 -20.27 14.78 10.37
C LYS A 63 -19.68 15.90 11.22
N ASN A 64 -18.53 16.46 10.84
CA ASN A 64 -17.85 17.48 11.63
C ASN A 64 -17.59 18.73 10.78
N SER A 65 -18.50 19.70 10.91
CA SER A 65 -18.43 20.97 10.18
C SER A 65 -17.13 21.74 10.41
N LEU A 66 -16.52 21.62 11.58
CA LEU A 66 -15.28 22.34 11.90
C LEU A 66 -14.10 21.75 11.13
N LEU A 67 -13.96 20.42 11.13
CA LEU A 67 -12.90 19.75 10.37
C LEU A 67 -13.07 19.93 8.86
N LYS A 68 -14.31 20.00 8.37
CA LYS A 68 -14.60 20.31 6.97
C LYS A 68 -14.13 21.72 6.60
N GLN A 69 -14.43 22.73 7.43
CA GLN A 69 -13.99 24.11 7.22
C GLN A 69 -12.46 24.24 7.25
N GLU A 70 -11.78 23.52 8.14
CA GLU A 70 -10.32 23.48 8.18
C GLU A 70 -9.72 22.84 6.93
N LEU A 71 -10.33 21.76 6.41
CA LEU A 71 -9.92 21.15 5.16
C LEU A 71 -10.05 22.12 3.98
N GLU A 72 -11.18 22.84 3.90
CA GLU A 72 -11.41 23.86 2.87
C GLU A 72 -10.41 25.03 2.99
N ARG A 73 -10.07 25.46 4.21
CA ARG A 73 -9.03 26.49 4.48
C ARG A 73 -7.65 26.03 3.99
N VAL A 74 -7.27 24.80 4.33
CA VAL A 74 -6.00 24.20 3.92
C VAL A 74 -5.94 24.02 2.40
N GLU A 75 -7.03 23.61 1.77
CA GLU A 75 -7.16 23.51 0.32
C GLU A 75 -6.94 24.88 -0.35
N LYS A 76 -7.46 25.96 0.24
CA LYS A 76 -7.24 27.35 -0.17
C LYS A 76 -5.85 27.89 0.21
N LYS A 77 -5.03 27.12 0.93
CA LYS A 77 -3.71 27.51 1.47
C LYS A 77 -3.75 28.78 2.33
N GLU A 78 -4.87 29.02 3.00
CA GLU A 78 -5.00 30.15 3.90
C GLU A 78 -4.24 29.85 5.21
N PRO A 79 -3.32 30.72 5.65
CA PRO A 79 -2.62 30.53 6.92
C PRO A 79 -3.62 30.53 8.09
N LEU A 80 -3.31 29.77 9.14
CA LEU A 80 -4.15 29.75 10.33
C LEU A 80 -4.00 31.10 11.03
N ASP A 81 -5.11 31.75 11.38
CA ASP A 81 -5.05 32.90 12.28
C ASP A 81 -4.50 32.42 13.62
N VAL A 82 -3.36 32.97 14.00
CA VAL A 82 -2.60 32.51 15.15
C VAL A 82 -3.38 32.80 16.43
N LEU A 83 -3.20 31.94 17.44
CA LEU A 83 -3.73 32.16 18.79
C LEU A 83 -3.51 33.61 19.22
N ASP A 84 -4.59 34.31 19.56
CA ASP A 84 -4.52 35.68 20.05
C ASP A 84 -3.80 35.72 21.40
N THR A 85 -2.53 36.12 21.36
CA THR A 85 -1.66 36.27 22.53
C THR A 85 -1.98 37.54 23.30
N LYS A 86 -2.53 38.56 22.64
CA LYS A 86 -2.86 39.86 23.27
C LYS A 86 -3.96 39.71 24.32
N ARG A 87 -4.86 38.73 24.15
CA ARG A 87 -5.92 38.43 25.13
C ARG A 87 -5.37 38.09 26.52
N TYR A 88 -4.20 37.47 26.59
CA TYR A 88 -3.54 37.06 27.82
C TYR A 88 -2.58 38.12 28.37
N GLU A 89 -2.30 39.17 27.60
CA GLU A 89 -1.51 40.31 28.04
C GLU A 89 -2.41 41.26 28.85
N LEU A 90 -2.04 41.54 30.09
CA LEU A 90 -2.73 42.47 30.99
C LEU A 90 -2.41 43.93 30.62
N GLN A 91 -2.72 44.33 29.38
CA GLN A 91 -2.52 45.71 28.92
C GLN A 91 -3.76 46.56 29.27
N GLY A 92 -3.51 47.80 29.71
CA GLY A 92 -4.57 48.80 29.86
C GLY A 92 -5.07 49.30 28.48
N PRO A 93 -6.22 49.98 28.42
CA PRO A 93 -6.67 50.64 27.20
C PRO A 93 -5.64 51.68 26.73
N GLU A 94 -5.52 51.86 25.42
CA GLU A 94 -4.59 52.83 24.82
C GLU A 94 -4.93 54.29 25.18
N ASP A 95 -6.23 54.57 25.36
CA ASP A 95 -6.74 55.87 25.79
C ASP A 95 -7.18 55.82 27.27
N GLU A 96 -6.47 56.56 28.14
CA GLU A 96 -6.77 56.59 29.59
C GLU A 96 -8.16 57.17 29.92
N ASN A 97 -8.75 57.94 29.01
CA ASN A 97 -10.07 58.54 29.16
C ASN A 97 -11.23 57.64 28.68
N ASP A 98 -10.93 56.48 28.08
CA ASP A 98 -11.95 55.55 27.60
C ASP A 98 -12.49 54.65 28.72
N ILE A 99 -13.66 55.02 29.25
CA ILE A 99 -14.35 54.31 30.33
C ILE A 99 -14.77 52.89 29.89
N GLU A 100 -15.08 52.67 28.62
CA GLU A 100 -15.50 51.36 28.12
C GLU A 100 -14.31 50.41 27.97
N GLY A 101 -13.19 50.89 27.45
CA GLY A 101 -11.92 50.17 27.41
C GLY A 101 -11.44 49.73 28.80
N TRP A 102 -11.55 50.60 29.81
CA TRP A 102 -11.24 50.23 31.20
C TRP A 102 -12.16 49.15 31.76
N LYS A 103 -13.47 49.20 31.46
CA LYS A 103 -14.42 48.14 31.87
C LYS A 103 -14.10 46.81 31.20
N ALA A 104 -13.76 46.82 29.92
CA ALA A 104 -13.36 45.63 29.18
C ALA A 104 -12.07 45.03 29.74
N ALA A 105 -11.05 45.85 30.03
CA ALA A 105 -9.81 45.44 30.66
C ALA A 105 -10.05 44.80 32.04
N VAL A 106 -10.89 45.40 32.88
CA VAL A 106 -11.26 44.85 34.20
C VAL A 106 -12.01 43.51 34.07
N ASN A 107 -12.90 43.36 33.09
CA ASN A 107 -13.57 42.08 32.86
C ASN A 107 -12.61 41.00 32.36
N ASN A 108 -11.63 41.36 31.52
CA ASN A 108 -10.56 40.46 31.11
C ASN A 108 -9.71 40.03 32.32
N THR A 109 -9.27 40.97 33.16
CA THR A 109 -8.44 40.65 34.34
C THR A 109 -9.16 39.74 35.32
N LYS A 110 -10.46 39.96 35.57
CA LYS A 110 -11.30 39.05 36.37
C LYS A 110 -11.35 37.65 35.78
N SER A 111 -11.55 37.55 34.46
CA SER A 111 -11.60 36.26 33.77
C SER A 111 -10.26 35.53 33.83
N GLN A 112 -9.14 36.26 33.72
CA GLN A 112 -7.80 35.71 33.86
C GLN A 112 -7.52 35.26 35.30
N LEU A 113 -7.95 36.01 36.32
CA LEU A 113 -7.78 35.63 37.72
C LEU A 113 -8.43 34.28 38.02
N GLU A 114 -9.67 34.09 37.58
CA GLU A 114 -10.38 32.82 37.72
C GLU A 114 -9.70 31.68 36.94
N SER A 115 -9.23 31.97 35.72
CA SER A 115 -8.47 31.00 34.91
C SER A 115 -7.16 30.58 35.60
N GLN A 116 -6.45 31.53 36.22
CA GLN A 116 -5.24 31.24 37.00
C GLN A 116 -5.56 30.43 38.25
N ALA A 117 -6.65 30.74 38.96
CA ALA A 117 -7.10 29.93 40.10
C ALA A 117 -7.41 28.48 39.68
N GLY A 118 -8.10 28.28 38.56
CA GLY A 118 -8.33 26.96 37.99
C GLY A 118 -7.04 26.26 37.55
N SER A 119 -6.10 26.99 36.97
CA SER A 119 -4.79 26.47 36.57
C SER A 119 -3.96 26.03 37.77
N MET A 120 -4.00 26.79 38.88
CA MET A 120 -3.37 26.40 40.14
C MET A 120 -3.95 25.08 40.67
N PHE A 121 -5.28 24.95 40.69
CA PHE A 121 -5.93 23.70 41.11
C PHE A 121 -5.53 22.51 40.22
N ASN A 122 -5.47 22.71 38.91
CA ASN A 122 -5.01 21.69 37.97
C ASN A 122 -3.54 21.32 38.19
N LEU A 123 -2.67 22.29 38.49
CA LEU A 123 -1.27 22.06 38.82
C LEU A 123 -1.11 21.30 40.14
N GLU A 124 -1.93 21.57 41.15
CA GLU A 124 -1.95 20.79 42.39
C GLU A 124 -2.36 19.34 42.12
N LEU A 125 -3.35 19.12 41.26
CA LEU A 125 -3.78 17.78 40.86
C LEU A 125 -2.66 17.06 40.07
N LEU A 126 -2.01 17.77 39.14
CA LEU A 126 -0.89 17.25 38.38
C LEU A 126 0.31 16.92 39.27
N GLN A 127 0.59 17.75 40.28
CA GLN A 127 1.67 17.48 41.24
C GLN A 127 1.39 16.22 42.07
N LYS A 128 0.13 16.00 42.47
CA LYS A 128 -0.27 14.83 43.25
C LYS A 128 -0.32 13.54 42.43
N TYR A 129 -0.88 13.58 41.22
CA TYR A 129 -1.20 12.37 40.45
C TYR A 129 -0.43 12.23 39.14
N GLY A 130 0.16 13.31 38.62
CA GLY A 130 0.79 13.34 37.30
C GLY A 130 1.86 12.28 37.14
N ALA A 131 2.82 12.19 38.06
CA ALA A 131 3.90 11.20 37.97
C ALA A 131 3.38 9.75 37.89
N ASN A 132 2.35 9.42 38.68
CA ASN A 132 1.77 8.08 38.68
C ASN A 132 0.93 7.82 37.43
N ALA A 133 0.13 8.79 36.99
CA ALA A 133 -0.67 8.71 35.77
C ALA A 133 0.22 8.52 34.53
N TRP A 134 1.32 9.28 34.43
CA TRP A 134 2.31 9.13 33.36
C TRP A 134 2.97 7.77 33.35
N ARG A 135 3.29 7.20 34.52
CA ARG A 135 3.86 5.84 34.60
C ARG A 135 2.87 4.76 34.13
N VAL A 136 1.60 4.88 34.51
CA VAL A 136 0.54 3.97 34.04
C VAL A 136 0.35 4.10 32.53
N HIS A 137 0.32 5.32 32.02
CA HIS A 137 0.21 5.58 30.58
C HIS A 137 1.40 4.98 29.81
N ASN A 138 2.63 5.17 30.31
CA ASN A 138 3.81 4.54 29.70
C ASN A 138 3.72 3.00 29.72
N TYR A 139 3.26 2.40 30.81
CA TYR A 139 3.04 0.95 30.87
C TYR A 139 2.00 0.47 29.84
N GLN A 140 0.91 1.21 29.65
CA GLN A 140 -0.10 0.91 28.62
C GLN A 140 0.51 1.01 27.21
N LEU A 141 1.25 2.10 26.93
CA LEU A 141 1.94 2.26 25.65
C LEU A 141 2.95 1.14 25.38
N GLU A 142 3.69 0.69 26.39
CA GLU A 142 4.61 -0.44 26.25
C GLU A 142 3.87 -1.75 25.94
N ALA A 143 2.69 -1.96 26.52
CA ALA A 143 1.86 -3.14 26.23
C ALA A 143 1.29 -3.09 24.79
N ASP A 144 0.83 -1.92 24.35
CA ASP A 144 0.35 -1.71 22.98
C ASP A 144 1.47 -1.92 21.97
N LEU A 145 2.65 -1.36 22.23
CA LEU A 145 3.84 -1.53 21.41
C LEU A 145 4.21 -3.02 21.28
N LYS A 146 4.24 -3.76 22.38
CA LYS A 146 4.51 -5.21 22.37
C LYS A 146 3.48 -5.98 21.54
N THR A 147 2.22 -5.59 21.62
CA THR A 147 1.14 -6.21 20.83
C THR A 147 1.31 -5.95 19.34
N ILE A 148 1.60 -4.71 18.95
CA ILE A 148 1.86 -4.34 17.54
C ILE A 148 3.10 -5.06 17.00
N GLN A 149 4.18 -5.14 17.79
CA GLN A 149 5.39 -5.86 17.40
C GLN A 149 5.11 -7.36 17.20
N ARG A 150 4.36 -7.99 18.11
CA ARG A 150 3.97 -9.40 17.98
C ARG A 150 3.14 -9.64 16.73
N ASN A 151 2.14 -8.80 16.47
CA ASN A 151 1.29 -8.93 15.29
C ASN A 151 2.11 -8.75 14.00
N THR A 152 3.03 -7.79 13.98
CA THR A 152 3.93 -7.56 12.85
C THR A 152 4.80 -8.78 12.58
N GLU A 153 5.37 -9.37 13.63
CA GLU A 153 6.21 -10.57 13.51
C GLU A 153 5.40 -11.79 13.05
N GLN A 154 4.19 -11.96 13.57
CA GLN A 154 3.28 -13.01 13.12
C GLN A 154 2.94 -12.90 11.62
N VAL A 155 2.62 -11.69 11.15
CA VAL A 155 2.33 -11.45 9.73
C VAL A 155 3.58 -11.70 8.87
N ARG A 156 4.77 -11.31 9.34
CA ARG A 156 6.03 -11.63 8.65
C ARG A 156 6.25 -13.12 8.53
N GLN A 157 6.01 -13.88 9.59
CA GLN A 157 6.13 -15.35 9.57
C GLN A 157 5.15 -15.98 8.58
N GLN A 158 3.90 -15.51 8.56
CA GLN A 158 2.90 -15.96 7.57
C GLN A 158 3.34 -15.66 6.13
N ILE A 159 3.88 -14.46 5.87
CA ILE A 159 4.42 -14.11 4.54
C ILE A 159 5.58 -15.05 4.17
N LEU A 160 6.49 -15.32 5.11
CA LEU A 160 7.64 -16.20 4.88
C LEU A 160 7.20 -17.65 4.61
N GLU A 161 6.21 -18.16 5.34
CA GLU A 161 5.66 -19.49 5.13
C GLU A 161 5.04 -19.62 3.73
N VAL A 162 4.17 -18.68 3.35
CA VAL A 162 3.55 -18.65 2.02
C VAL A 162 4.60 -18.52 0.91
N ASN A 163 5.64 -17.71 1.11
CA ASN A 163 6.72 -17.57 0.13
C ASN A 163 7.58 -18.84 0.03
N ARG A 164 7.78 -19.54 1.15
CA ARG A 164 8.50 -20.82 1.19
C ARG A 164 7.73 -21.89 0.44
N GLU A 165 6.43 -22.02 0.69
CA GLU A 165 5.54 -22.95 -0.02
C GLU A 165 5.53 -22.64 -1.52
N ARG A 166 5.30 -21.38 -1.91
CA ARG A 166 5.37 -20.95 -3.32
C ARG A 166 6.70 -21.30 -3.97
N LYS A 167 7.83 -21.06 -3.28
CA LYS A 167 9.14 -21.40 -3.82
C LYS A 167 9.28 -22.92 -4.02
N GLN A 168 8.84 -23.72 -3.07
CA GLN A 168 8.90 -25.18 -3.17
C GLN A 168 8.08 -25.67 -4.38
N ASP A 169 6.84 -25.24 -4.51
CA ASP A 169 5.95 -25.63 -5.61
C ASP A 169 6.54 -25.25 -6.97
N GLN A 170 7.04 -24.02 -7.10
CA GLN A 170 7.66 -23.55 -8.34
C GLN A 170 8.94 -24.32 -8.67
N THR A 171 9.78 -24.65 -7.68
CA THR A 171 10.98 -25.47 -7.94
C THR A 171 10.66 -26.90 -8.37
N GLN A 172 9.58 -27.49 -7.83
CA GLN A 172 9.12 -28.82 -8.24
C GLN A 172 8.52 -28.80 -9.66
N ALA A 173 7.73 -27.76 -9.97
CA ALA A 173 7.21 -27.53 -11.32
C ALA A 173 8.35 -27.32 -12.33
N ALA A 174 9.36 -26.53 -11.99
CA ALA A 174 10.53 -26.29 -12.83
C ALA A 174 11.29 -27.58 -13.18
N ALA A 175 11.51 -28.47 -12.22
CA ALA A 175 12.13 -29.77 -12.48
C ALA A 175 11.31 -30.62 -13.46
N SER A 176 9.98 -30.56 -13.35
CA SER A 176 9.07 -31.26 -14.25
C SER A 176 9.07 -30.65 -15.66
N LEU A 177 9.06 -29.31 -15.75
CA LEU A 177 9.16 -28.56 -17.01
C LEU A 177 10.47 -28.89 -17.73
N GLN A 178 11.61 -28.85 -17.02
CA GLN A 178 12.91 -29.18 -17.60
C GLN A 178 12.96 -30.64 -18.09
N SER A 179 12.34 -31.58 -17.38
CA SER A 179 12.25 -32.97 -17.84
C SER A 179 11.42 -33.10 -19.11
N LEU A 180 10.31 -32.37 -19.21
CA LEU A 180 9.44 -32.37 -20.38
C LEU A 180 10.12 -31.68 -21.58
N GLU A 181 10.82 -30.58 -21.35
CA GLU A 181 11.59 -29.87 -22.37
C GLU A 181 12.71 -30.74 -22.95
N ASN A 182 13.46 -31.45 -22.10
CA ASN A 182 14.49 -32.39 -22.55
C ASN A 182 13.87 -33.52 -23.39
N LYS A 183 12.78 -34.14 -22.92
CA LYS A 183 12.08 -35.19 -23.68
C LYS A 183 11.56 -34.67 -25.02
N TRP A 184 11.05 -33.45 -25.05
CA TRP A 184 10.59 -32.81 -26.27
C TRP A 184 11.74 -32.57 -27.26
N SER A 185 12.88 -32.05 -26.78
CA SER A 185 14.08 -31.86 -27.59
C SER A 185 14.62 -33.19 -28.14
N ASP A 186 14.67 -34.22 -27.30
CA ASP A 186 15.08 -35.57 -27.69
C ASP A 186 14.17 -36.15 -28.76
N LEU A 187 12.85 -36.03 -28.60
CA LEU A 187 11.87 -36.51 -29.58
C LEU A 187 11.99 -35.77 -30.91
N ILE A 188 12.22 -34.47 -30.90
CA ILE A 188 12.46 -33.70 -32.13
C ILE A 188 13.74 -34.16 -32.81
N SER A 189 14.83 -34.33 -32.04
CA SER A 189 16.10 -34.80 -32.58
C SER A 189 15.99 -36.20 -33.19
N GLN A 190 15.31 -37.12 -32.49
CA GLN A 190 15.05 -38.47 -32.99
C GLN A 190 14.19 -38.47 -34.24
N ASN A 191 13.12 -37.66 -34.28
CA ASN A 191 12.26 -37.56 -35.44
C ASN A 191 13.05 -37.05 -36.66
N LEU A 192 13.85 -36.00 -36.48
CA LEU A 192 14.73 -35.47 -37.52
C LEU A 192 15.76 -36.50 -38.00
N GLN A 193 16.37 -37.27 -37.09
CA GLN A 193 17.31 -38.33 -37.46
C GLN A 193 16.63 -39.43 -38.28
N VAL A 194 15.39 -39.80 -37.93
CA VAL A 194 14.59 -40.77 -38.70
C VAL A 194 14.25 -40.22 -40.09
N GLU A 195 13.82 -38.96 -40.20
CA GLU A 195 13.54 -38.33 -41.49
C GLU A 195 14.78 -38.31 -42.41
N ILE A 196 15.95 -37.97 -41.87
CA ILE A 196 17.22 -37.98 -42.62
C ILE A 196 17.56 -39.41 -43.07
N ALA A 197 17.41 -40.40 -42.20
CA ALA A 197 17.70 -41.80 -42.54
C ALA A 197 16.73 -42.34 -43.61
N CYS A 198 15.44 -42.00 -43.53
CA CYS A 198 14.45 -42.33 -44.55
C CYS A 198 14.80 -41.69 -45.89
N ALA A 199 15.16 -40.40 -45.92
CA ALA A 199 15.55 -39.71 -47.15
C ALA A 199 16.80 -40.34 -47.80
N ALA A 200 17.80 -40.74 -47.00
CA ALA A 200 18.99 -41.42 -47.50
C ALA A 200 18.67 -42.80 -48.09
N LEU A 201 17.84 -43.60 -47.41
CA LEU A 201 17.39 -44.90 -47.90
C LEU A 201 16.55 -44.77 -49.18
N GLU A 202 15.68 -43.76 -49.26
CA GLU A 202 14.90 -43.48 -50.46
C GLU A 202 15.79 -43.12 -51.65
N ALA A 203 16.85 -42.33 -51.44
CA ALA A 203 17.85 -42.02 -52.47
C ALA A 203 18.57 -43.29 -52.94
N GLU A 204 19.02 -44.15 -52.03
CA GLU A 204 19.67 -45.42 -52.36
C GLU A 204 18.73 -46.36 -53.15
N VAL A 205 17.47 -46.46 -52.74
CA VAL A 205 16.45 -47.24 -53.47
C VAL A 205 16.22 -46.69 -54.87
N GLN A 206 16.20 -45.36 -55.05
CA GLN A 206 16.09 -44.73 -56.37
C GLN A 206 17.30 -45.05 -57.26
N GLU A 207 18.52 -45.02 -56.73
CA GLU A 207 19.74 -45.40 -57.46
C GLU A 207 19.70 -46.88 -57.87
N LEU A 208 19.34 -47.78 -56.97
CA LEU A 208 19.20 -49.21 -57.26
C LEU A 208 18.13 -49.48 -58.32
N ARG A 209 17.01 -48.74 -58.29
CA ARG A 209 15.97 -48.83 -59.34
C ARG A 209 16.48 -48.35 -60.69
N ARG A 210 17.32 -47.31 -60.72
CA ARG A 210 17.98 -46.81 -61.94
C ARG A 210 18.95 -47.83 -62.53
N ASN A 211 19.73 -48.51 -61.71
CA ASN A 211 20.73 -49.50 -62.16
C ASN A 211 20.12 -50.85 -62.59
N ARG A 212 18.85 -51.11 -62.26
CA ARG A 212 18.12 -52.32 -62.65
C ARG A 212 17.31 -52.18 -63.95
N ALA A 213 17.16 -50.96 -64.45
CA ALA A 213 16.57 -50.66 -65.76
C ALA A 213 17.67 -50.63 -66.83
#